data_AF-A2GL78-F1
#
_entry.id   AF-A2GL78-F1
#
_cell.length_a   1.000
_cell.length_b   1.000
_cell.length_c   1.000
_cell.angle_alpha   90.00
_cell.angle_beta   90.00
_cell.angle_gamma   90.00
#
_symmetry.space_group_name_H-M   'P 1'
#
loop_
_entity.id
_entity.type
_entity.pdbx_description
1 polymer ?
#
loop_
_entity_poly.entity_id
_entity_poly.type
_entity_poly.pdbx_seq_one_letter_code
_entity_poly.pdbx_strand_id
1 'polypeptide(L)'
;YEDGGYFTQVIGLLEAALGLERAHGGIFTELAVLYAKHQPEKCMDHLKQFNQRIALFKVIKILQAMHMWKELTYAYDKYSEFDNAVTTIIEHPSAAWTHNYFKELVAQVSNADILYRSLNFYLTISPMDIPDLLQTIGPKIDSTRLVDMFKRSNNLQLIKSYLASIQSTNVQAVNEALNRMYIEDGDYDSLRRSIDAFTLFEQITLARELEHHECLEFRRISSYIFRKNQRWNESISISKKDEFYRDAIETAAQSKDTKIAEDLIKFFLEKKLLECFAAATYVCYDLLSSDVILELAWRHNCTDFAMPFLIQSMRDQNAAIAKLQADVQALSGTVEETKTVAAAAASASVAPPAFDGGFPDQGASFAQSTDPFAASGAPASFAPPQQFGNASFGGQPGFASQGGFQPQFQGGF
;
A
#
# COMPACT_ATOMS: atom_id res chain seq x y z
N TYR A 1 -32.37 3.40 64.53
CA TYR A 1 -32.09 1.95 64.31
C TYR A 1 -30.59 1.74 64.16
N GLU A 2 -29.93 2.39 63.20
CA GLU A 2 -28.46 2.39 63.12
C GLU A 2 -27.81 2.89 64.42
N ASP A 3 -28.30 4.01 64.98
CA ASP A 3 -27.83 4.59 66.25
C ASP A 3 -28.01 3.69 67.48
N GLY A 4 -28.84 2.64 67.35
CA GLY A 4 -29.10 1.65 68.40
C GLY A 4 -28.32 0.35 68.23
N GLY A 5 -27.49 0.21 67.19
CA GLY A 5 -26.70 -1.00 66.94
C GLY A 5 -27.47 -2.23 66.44
N TYR A 6 -28.79 -2.14 66.24
CA TYR A 6 -29.68 -3.28 65.94
C TYR A 6 -29.65 -3.73 64.46
N PHE A 7 -28.48 -3.73 63.82
CA PHE A 7 -28.32 -3.89 62.36
C PHE A 7 -28.93 -5.18 61.81
N THR A 8 -28.69 -6.33 62.46
CA THR A 8 -29.22 -7.64 62.04
C THR A 8 -30.75 -7.69 62.00
N GLN A 9 -31.42 -6.96 62.91
CA GLN A 9 -32.88 -6.92 63.00
C GLN A 9 -33.47 -6.06 61.88
N VAL A 10 -32.80 -4.96 61.50
CA VAL A 10 -33.18 -4.15 60.33
C VAL A 10 -33.02 -4.94 59.05
N ILE A 11 -31.90 -5.66 58.88
CA ILE A 11 -31.64 -6.47 57.69
C ILE A 11 -32.74 -7.54 57.54
N GLY A 12 -33.05 -8.32 58.58
CA GLY A 12 -34.12 -9.33 58.52
C GLY A 12 -35.52 -8.76 58.28
N LEU A 13 -35.83 -7.57 58.83
CA LEU A 13 -37.10 -6.89 58.58
C LEU A 13 -37.21 -6.37 57.14
N LEU A 14 -36.11 -5.88 56.57
CA LEU A 14 -36.07 -5.45 55.17
C LEU A 14 -36.09 -6.67 54.22
N GLU A 15 -35.36 -7.75 54.51
CA GLU A 15 -35.41 -9.03 53.78
C GLU A 15 -36.87 -9.53 53.65
N ALA A 16 -37.63 -9.52 54.75
CA ALA A 16 -39.06 -9.87 54.73
C ALA A 16 -39.91 -8.88 53.90
N ALA A 17 -39.54 -7.59 53.86
CA ALA A 17 -40.26 -6.57 53.11
C ALA A 17 -40.05 -6.63 51.59
N LEU A 18 -39.00 -7.30 51.07
CA LEU A 18 -38.83 -7.53 49.63
C LEU A 18 -39.93 -8.41 49.03
N GLY A 19 -40.51 -9.32 49.83
CA GLY A 19 -41.58 -10.24 49.39
C GLY A 19 -42.97 -9.60 49.29
N LEU A 20 -43.12 -8.31 49.62
CA LEU A 20 -44.40 -7.61 49.60
C LEU A 20 -44.66 -6.95 48.24
N GLU A 21 -45.88 -7.10 47.69
CA GLU A 21 -46.27 -6.49 46.39
C GLU A 21 -46.11 -4.97 46.33
N ARG A 22 -46.08 -4.29 47.50
CA ARG A 22 -45.87 -2.84 47.65
C ARG A 22 -44.42 -2.44 47.91
N ALA A 23 -43.43 -3.32 47.70
CA ALA A 23 -42.02 -3.01 47.90
C ALA A 23 -41.52 -1.89 46.96
N HIS A 24 -41.23 -0.71 47.53
CA HIS A 24 -40.74 0.46 46.80
C HIS A 24 -39.21 0.43 46.64
N GLY A 25 -38.67 1.04 45.57
CA GLY A 25 -37.22 1.05 45.23
C GLY A 25 -36.28 1.52 46.36
N GLY A 26 -36.78 2.37 47.26
CA GLY A 26 -36.05 2.78 48.47
C GLY A 26 -35.70 1.60 49.40
N ILE A 27 -36.56 0.59 49.54
CA ILE A 27 -36.31 -0.59 50.39
C ILE A 27 -35.10 -1.37 49.87
N PHE A 28 -35.06 -1.66 48.56
CA PHE A 28 -33.95 -2.34 47.91
C PHE A 28 -32.64 -1.53 48.01
N THR A 29 -32.75 -0.20 47.98
CA THR A 29 -31.61 0.74 48.07
C THR A 29 -31.03 0.80 49.49
N GLU A 30 -31.84 1.02 50.52
CA GLU A 30 -31.33 1.06 51.91
C GLU A 30 -30.86 -0.33 52.38
N LEU A 31 -31.47 -1.42 51.90
CA LEU A 31 -30.97 -2.77 52.18
C LEU A 31 -29.60 -3.01 51.52
N ALA A 32 -29.37 -2.54 50.29
CA ALA A 32 -28.05 -2.60 49.66
C ALA A 32 -26.99 -1.84 50.49
N VAL A 33 -27.36 -0.69 51.05
CA VAL A 33 -26.52 0.10 51.97
C VAL A 33 -26.21 -0.64 53.28
N LEU A 34 -27.17 -1.37 53.85
CA LEU A 34 -26.96 -2.13 55.08
C LEU A 34 -26.14 -3.41 54.86
N TYR A 35 -26.34 -4.11 53.73
CA TYR A 35 -25.43 -5.19 53.31
C TYR A 35 -24.01 -4.65 53.09
N ALA A 36 -23.88 -3.51 52.41
CA ALA A 36 -22.59 -2.86 52.18
C ALA A 36 -21.85 -2.50 53.49
N LYS A 37 -22.56 -2.11 54.54
CA LYS A 37 -21.96 -1.80 55.86
C LYS A 37 -21.66 -3.03 56.72
N HIS A 38 -22.46 -4.10 56.64
CA HIS A 38 -22.48 -5.15 57.68
C HIS A 38 -22.45 -6.61 57.19
N GLN A 39 -22.80 -6.89 55.93
CA GLN A 39 -22.84 -8.26 55.36
C GLN A 39 -22.40 -8.23 53.89
N PRO A 40 -21.10 -8.02 53.61
CA PRO A 40 -20.59 -7.84 52.24
C PRO A 40 -20.85 -9.06 51.35
N GLU A 41 -20.80 -10.27 51.89
CA GLU A 41 -21.03 -11.53 51.17
C GLU A 41 -22.39 -11.57 50.45
N LYS A 42 -23.45 -11.02 51.06
CA LYS A 42 -24.79 -10.93 50.45
C LYS A 42 -24.93 -9.77 49.45
N CYS A 43 -24.07 -8.76 49.53
CA CYS A 43 -24.23 -7.51 48.78
C CYS A 43 -24.18 -7.77 47.27
N MET A 44 -23.25 -8.61 46.81
CA MET A 44 -23.08 -8.96 45.41
C MET A 44 -24.30 -9.67 44.80
N ASP A 45 -24.94 -10.59 45.54
CA ASP A 45 -26.11 -11.31 45.04
C ASP A 45 -27.40 -10.47 45.11
N HIS A 46 -27.54 -9.60 46.11
CA HIS A 46 -28.61 -8.59 46.15
C HIS A 46 -28.52 -7.62 44.96
N LEU A 47 -27.30 -7.16 44.62
CA LEU A 47 -27.06 -6.31 43.46
C LEU A 47 -27.40 -7.01 42.14
N LYS A 48 -27.05 -8.30 41.97
CA LYS A 48 -27.43 -9.09 40.78
C LYS A 48 -28.94 -9.24 40.64
N GLN A 49 -29.66 -9.49 41.73
CA GLN A 49 -31.10 -9.75 41.71
C GLN A 49 -31.95 -8.48 41.53
N PHE A 50 -31.53 -7.35 42.09
CA PHE A 50 -32.37 -6.16 42.21
C PHE A 50 -31.84 -4.90 41.48
N ASN A 51 -30.85 -5.05 40.60
CA ASN A 51 -30.25 -3.96 39.81
C ASN A 51 -31.26 -2.96 39.20
N GLN A 52 -32.37 -3.42 38.61
CA GLN A 52 -33.40 -2.56 38.00
C GLN A 52 -34.25 -1.73 39.01
N ARG A 53 -34.23 -2.08 40.31
CA ARG A 53 -35.08 -1.44 41.35
C ARG A 53 -34.28 -0.63 42.39
N ILE A 54 -32.96 -0.56 42.25
CA ILE A 54 -32.05 0.11 43.17
C ILE A 54 -31.64 1.49 42.61
N ALA A 55 -31.56 2.50 43.47
CA ALA A 55 -30.97 3.79 43.12
C ALA A 55 -29.43 3.70 43.09
N LEU A 56 -28.89 3.15 42.00
CA LEU A 56 -27.47 2.80 41.81
C LEU A 56 -26.50 3.91 42.26
N PHE A 57 -26.75 5.17 41.88
CA PHE A 57 -25.89 6.31 42.26
C PHE A 57 -25.66 6.45 43.78
N LYS A 58 -26.66 6.16 44.62
CA LYS A 58 -26.51 6.22 46.08
C LYS A 58 -25.69 5.05 46.60
N VAL A 59 -25.89 3.87 46.03
CA VAL A 59 -25.19 2.64 46.43
C VAL A 59 -23.73 2.69 45.99
N ILE A 60 -23.42 3.14 44.77
CA ILE A 60 -22.06 3.36 44.26
C ILE A 60 -21.20 4.17 45.24
N LYS A 61 -21.70 5.34 45.69
CA LYS A 61 -20.99 6.19 46.66
C LYS A 61 -20.67 5.49 47.99
N ILE A 62 -21.51 4.54 48.41
CA ILE A 62 -21.37 3.81 49.67
C ILE A 62 -20.48 2.57 49.49
N LEU A 63 -20.57 1.86 48.37
CA LEU A 63 -19.62 0.80 47.99
C LEU A 63 -18.19 1.33 47.85
N GLN A 64 -18.02 2.54 47.29
CA GLN A 64 -16.74 3.24 47.21
C GLN A 64 -16.18 3.60 48.59
N ALA A 65 -17.03 4.10 49.50
CA ALA A 65 -16.65 4.41 50.88
C ALA A 65 -16.33 3.17 51.74
N MET A 66 -16.86 2.00 51.36
CA MET A 66 -16.62 0.72 52.03
C MET A 66 -15.61 -0.19 51.28
N HIS A 67 -14.97 0.31 50.21
CA HIS A 67 -13.93 -0.38 49.43
C HIS A 67 -14.30 -1.77 48.87
N MET A 68 -15.57 -1.97 48.49
CA MET A 68 -16.04 -3.23 47.88
C MET A 68 -15.89 -3.20 46.36
N TRP A 69 -14.70 -3.52 45.88
CA TRP A 69 -14.33 -3.32 44.47
C TRP A 69 -15.05 -4.24 43.47
N LYS A 70 -15.43 -5.47 43.85
CA LYS A 70 -16.20 -6.39 42.97
C LYS A 70 -17.64 -5.90 42.77
N GLU A 71 -18.26 -5.48 43.87
CA GLU A 71 -19.64 -5.03 43.94
C GLU A 71 -19.77 -3.65 43.28
N LEU A 72 -18.79 -2.75 43.51
CA LEU A 72 -18.70 -1.43 42.90
C LEU A 72 -18.51 -1.50 41.38
N THR A 73 -17.65 -2.41 40.89
CA THR A 73 -17.42 -2.56 39.44
C THR A 73 -18.64 -3.15 38.72
N TYR A 74 -19.37 -4.08 39.35
CA TYR A 74 -20.68 -4.54 38.85
C TYR A 74 -21.74 -3.42 38.89
N ALA A 75 -21.73 -2.57 39.92
CA ALA A 75 -22.64 -1.43 40.01
C ALA A 75 -22.36 -0.36 38.92
N TYR A 76 -21.10 -0.06 38.63
CA TYR A 76 -20.71 0.85 37.53
C TYR A 76 -21.08 0.28 36.14
N ASP A 77 -20.83 -1.00 35.89
CA ASP A 77 -21.27 -1.73 34.69
C ASP A 77 -22.79 -1.60 34.47
N LYS A 78 -23.60 -1.89 35.51
CA LYS A 78 -25.06 -1.76 35.43
C LYS A 78 -25.58 -0.32 35.43
N TYR A 79 -24.72 0.66 35.69
CA TYR A 79 -25.01 2.09 35.58
C TYR A 79 -24.42 2.72 34.29
N SER A 80 -23.80 1.91 33.42
CA SER A 80 -23.14 2.31 32.18
C SER A 80 -21.92 3.25 32.34
N GLU A 81 -21.34 3.35 33.55
CA GLU A 81 -20.13 4.12 33.83
C GLU A 81 -18.87 3.26 33.63
N PHE A 82 -18.68 2.73 32.42
CA PHE A 82 -17.58 1.80 32.09
C PHE A 82 -16.18 2.39 32.36
N ASP A 83 -16.00 3.69 32.10
CA ASP A 83 -14.77 4.43 32.40
C ASP A 83 -14.38 4.37 33.89
N ASN A 84 -15.36 4.48 34.79
CA ASN A 84 -15.16 4.37 36.25
C ASN A 84 -14.95 2.91 36.67
N ALA A 85 -15.68 1.96 36.08
CA ALA A 85 -15.49 0.52 36.32
C ALA A 85 -14.06 0.08 35.98
N VAL A 86 -13.58 0.41 34.78
CA VAL A 86 -12.25 0.04 34.29
C VAL A 86 -11.15 0.70 35.13
N THR A 87 -11.30 1.98 35.46
CA THR A 87 -10.36 2.68 36.36
C THR A 87 -10.26 2.01 37.73
N THR A 88 -11.41 1.61 38.30
CA THR A 88 -11.46 0.89 39.59
C THR A 88 -10.74 -0.47 39.54
N ILE A 89 -10.86 -1.22 38.44
CA ILE A 89 -10.17 -2.52 38.29
C ILE A 89 -8.65 -2.34 38.12
N ILE A 90 -8.21 -1.30 37.40
CA ILE A 90 -6.79 -0.95 37.25
C ILE A 90 -6.16 -0.59 38.61
N GLU A 91 -6.91 0.10 39.47
CA GLU A 91 -6.42 0.54 40.78
C GLU A 91 -6.53 -0.54 41.87
N HIS A 92 -7.46 -1.50 41.73
CA HIS A 92 -7.65 -2.61 42.68
C HIS A 92 -7.74 -4.00 42.00
N PRO A 93 -6.61 -4.51 41.44
CA PRO A 93 -6.61 -5.67 40.55
C PRO A 93 -6.93 -6.99 41.25
N SER A 94 -6.36 -7.18 42.45
CA SER A 94 -6.49 -8.39 43.27
C SER A 94 -7.91 -8.69 43.73
N ALA A 95 -8.81 -7.71 43.67
CA ALA A 95 -10.21 -7.86 44.02
C ALA A 95 -11.09 -8.10 42.79
N ALA A 96 -10.98 -7.27 41.74
CA ALA A 96 -11.99 -7.18 40.69
C ALA A 96 -11.54 -7.68 39.30
N TRP A 97 -10.27 -8.08 39.11
CA TRP A 97 -9.79 -8.51 37.80
C TRP A 97 -10.31 -9.90 37.40
N THR A 98 -10.80 -10.00 36.16
CA THR A 98 -11.10 -11.26 35.45
C THR A 98 -11.08 -10.94 33.96
N HIS A 99 -10.22 -11.61 33.19
CA HIS A 99 -9.91 -11.25 31.80
C HIS A 99 -11.15 -10.99 30.93
N ASN A 100 -12.06 -11.97 30.83
CA ASN A 100 -13.27 -11.87 29.99
C ASN A 100 -14.16 -10.68 30.39
N TYR A 101 -14.39 -10.47 31.69
CA TYR A 101 -15.23 -9.37 32.19
C TYR A 101 -14.58 -8.00 31.89
N PHE A 102 -13.27 -7.87 32.12
CA PHE A 102 -12.56 -6.63 31.82
C PHE A 102 -12.50 -6.36 30.30
N LYS A 103 -12.37 -7.40 29.46
CA LYS A 103 -12.45 -7.32 28.00
C LYS A 103 -13.80 -6.76 27.54
N GLU A 104 -14.91 -7.25 28.09
CA GLU A 104 -16.26 -6.76 27.79
C GLU A 104 -16.45 -5.29 28.21
N LEU A 105 -15.98 -4.90 29.41
CA LEU A 105 -16.06 -3.50 29.88
C LEU A 105 -15.24 -2.55 29.00
N VAL A 106 -13.99 -2.90 28.69
CA VAL A 106 -13.10 -2.06 27.87
C VAL A 106 -13.57 -1.97 26.42
N ALA A 107 -14.30 -2.97 25.91
CA ALA A 107 -14.96 -2.88 24.61
C ALA A 107 -16.02 -1.75 24.55
N GLN A 108 -16.66 -1.41 25.67
CA GLN A 108 -17.63 -0.30 25.75
C GLN A 108 -16.98 1.06 25.97
N VAL A 109 -15.87 1.13 26.72
CA VAL A 109 -15.10 2.38 26.96
C VAL A 109 -14.83 3.14 25.67
N SER A 110 -15.03 4.46 25.70
CA SER A 110 -14.82 5.36 24.56
C SER A 110 -13.64 6.33 24.77
N ASN A 111 -13.15 6.45 26.01
CA ASN A 111 -12.02 7.31 26.35
C ASN A 111 -10.68 6.64 26.06
N ALA A 112 -9.96 7.15 25.06
CA ALA A 112 -8.70 6.57 24.58
C ALA A 112 -7.61 6.47 25.67
N ASP A 113 -7.50 7.43 26.60
CA ASP A 113 -6.47 7.38 27.64
C ASP A 113 -6.72 6.26 28.66
N ILE A 114 -7.99 5.89 28.90
CA ILE A 114 -8.34 4.71 29.70
C ILE A 114 -7.96 3.42 28.95
N LEU A 115 -8.09 3.37 27.63
CA LEU A 115 -7.61 2.23 26.82
C LEU A 115 -6.08 2.07 26.94
N TYR A 116 -5.30 3.16 26.82
CA TYR A 116 -3.85 3.10 27.01
C TYR A 116 -3.44 2.79 28.45
N ARG A 117 -4.17 3.28 29.47
CA ARG A 117 -3.95 2.91 30.88
C ARG A 117 -4.21 1.41 31.08
N SER A 118 -5.27 0.88 30.47
CA SER A 118 -5.62 -0.56 30.48
C SER A 118 -4.55 -1.44 29.82
N LEU A 119 -3.91 -0.97 28.74
CA LEU A 119 -2.85 -1.72 28.06
C LEU A 119 -1.54 -1.77 28.88
N ASN A 120 -1.15 -0.66 29.53
CA ASN A 120 -0.02 -0.67 30.47
C ASN A 120 -0.29 -1.58 31.68
N PHE A 121 -1.56 -1.64 32.11
CA PHE A 121 -2.00 -2.53 33.18
C PHE A 121 -1.90 -4.01 32.79
N TYR A 122 -2.37 -4.41 31.60
CA TYR A 122 -2.18 -5.78 31.09
C TYR A 122 -0.71 -6.14 30.90
N LEU A 123 0.12 -5.22 30.41
CA LEU A 123 1.59 -5.36 30.34
C LEU A 123 2.22 -5.68 31.71
N THR A 124 1.57 -5.31 32.82
CA THR A 124 2.06 -5.53 34.18
C THR A 124 1.56 -6.84 34.81
N ILE A 125 0.40 -7.36 34.38
CA ILE A 125 -0.25 -8.53 35.01
C ILE A 125 -0.27 -9.77 34.11
N SER A 126 -0.71 -9.67 32.85
CA SER A 126 -0.80 -10.82 31.94
C SER A 126 -0.44 -10.43 30.49
N PRO A 127 0.86 -10.37 30.16
CA PRO A 127 1.33 -10.03 28.82
C PRO A 127 0.82 -10.96 27.70
N MET A 128 0.50 -12.21 28.04
CA MET A 128 -0.06 -13.21 27.09
C MET A 128 -1.45 -12.85 26.57
N ASP A 129 -2.28 -12.13 27.34
CA ASP A 129 -3.68 -11.86 27.00
C ASP A 129 -3.85 -10.61 26.11
N ILE A 130 -2.77 -9.86 25.90
CA ILE A 130 -2.73 -8.61 25.14
C ILE A 130 -3.29 -8.76 23.70
N PRO A 131 -2.99 -9.83 22.93
CA PRO A 131 -3.49 -9.95 21.55
C PRO A 131 -5.02 -10.06 21.45
N ASP A 132 -5.66 -10.78 22.38
CA ASP A 132 -7.11 -11.00 22.40
C ASP A 132 -7.88 -9.75 22.89
N LEU A 133 -7.28 -9.02 23.84
CA LEU A 133 -7.73 -7.68 24.19
C LEU A 133 -7.61 -6.72 22.99
N LEU A 134 -6.45 -6.68 22.33
CA LEU A 134 -6.20 -5.80 21.19
C LEU A 134 -7.14 -6.12 20.02
N GLN A 135 -7.41 -7.40 19.71
CA GLN A 135 -8.40 -7.80 18.71
C GLN A 135 -9.79 -7.18 18.97
N THR A 136 -10.15 -6.96 20.23
CA THR A 136 -11.45 -6.38 20.64
C THR A 136 -11.45 -4.86 20.58
N ILE A 137 -10.36 -4.20 21.01
CA ILE A 137 -10.26 -2.74 21.04
C ILE A 137 -9.81 -2.17 19.67
N GLY A 138 -9.30 -3.02 18.77
CA GLY A 138 -8.83 -2.74 17.40
C GLY A 138 -9.23 -1.40 16.77
N PRO A 139 -10.51 -1.20 16.41
CA PRO A 139 -10.98 -0.01 15.70
C PRO A 139 -10.99 1.30 16.53
N LYS A 140 -10.71 1.24 17.84
CA LYS A 140 -10.70 2.39 18.76
C LYS A 140 -9.30 2.92 19.11
N ILE A 141 -8.23 2.23 18.72
CA ILE A 141 -6.85 2.57 19.08
C ILE A 141 -6.11 3.22 17.90
N ASP A 142 -5.39 4.32 18.15
CA ASP A 142 -4.36 4.80 17.23
C ASP A 142 -3.16 3.84 17.26
N SER A 143 -2.92 3.19 16.13
CA SER A 143 -1.83 2.23 15.96
C SER A 143 -0.44 2.87 16.10
N THR A 144 -0.32 4.19 15.87
CA THR A 144 0.94 4.95 16.02
C THR A 144 1.33 5.06 17.48
N ARG A 145 0.46 5.65 18.31
CA ARG A 145 0.63 5.76 19.77
C ARG A 145 0.74 4.39 20.45
N LEU A 146 0.09 3.36 19.91
CA LEU A 146 0.26 1.98 20.35
C LEU A 146 1.68 1.46 20.08
N VAL A 147 2.17 1.54 18.85
CA VAL A 147 3.52 1.11 18.47
C VAL A 147 4.58 1.84 19.31
N ASP A 148 4.47 3.15 19.50
CA ASP A 148 5.43 3.92 20.29
C ASP A 148 5.38 3.61 21.80
N MET A 149 4.28 3.07 22.31
CA MET A 149 4.20 2.55 23.67
C MET A 149 4.94 1.21 23.80
N PHE A 150 4.74 0.29 22.84
CA PHE A 150 5.39 -1.03 22.88
C PHE A 150 6.86 -1.04 22.43
N LYS A 151 7.27 -0.09 21.57
CA LYS A 151 8.69 0.26 21.31
C LYS A 151 9.41 0.63 22.62
N ARG A 152 8.73 1.35 23.54
CA ARG A 152 9.31 1.75 24.84
C ARG A 152 9.28 0.66 25.91
N SER A 153 8.32 -0.27 25.86
CA SER A 153 8.27 -1.40 26.79
C SER A 153 9.04 -2.64 26.30
N ASN A 154 9.68 -2.57 25.12
CA ASN A 154 10.44 -3.65 24.47
C ASN A 154 9.65 -4.97 24.29
N ASN A 155 8.32 -4.87 24.19
CA ASN A 155 7.38 -6.01 24.17
C ASN A 155 6.63 -6.13 22.82
N LEU A 156 7.21 -5.60 21.73
CA LEU A 156 6.61 -5.57 20.39
C LEU A 156 6.22 -6.97 19.88
N GLN A 157 7.04 -7.98 20.17
CA GLN A 157 6.88 -9.34 19.68
C GLN A 157 5.57 -10.03 20.09
N LEU A 158 5.00 -9.66 21.25
CA LEU A 158 3.67 -10.13 21.68
C LEU A 158 2.55 -9.71 20.71
N ILE A 159 2.74 -8.66 19.92
CA ILE A 159 1.70 -8.03 19.09
C ILE A 159 1.81 -8.46 17.62
N LYS A 160 2.78 -9.31 17.24
CA LYS A 160 3.04 -9.69 15.83
C LYS A 160 1.77 -10.11 15.07
N SER A 161 0.90 -10.91 15.69
CA SER A 161 -0.38 -11.37 15.11
C SER A 161 -1.39 -10.24 14.87
N TYR A 162 -1.45 -9.25 15.77
CA TYR A 162 -2.36 -8.10 15.69
C TYR A 162 -1.82 -7.01 14.75
N LEU A 163 -0.50 -6.77 14.73
CA LEU A 163 0.10 -5.88 13.72
C LEU A 163 -0.12 -6.43 12.30
N ALA A 164 0.01 -7.74 12.11
CA ALA A 164 -0.27 -8.39 10.82
C ALA A 164 -1.75 -8.26 10.39
N SER A 165 -2.71 -8.30 11.31
CA SER A 165 -4.13 -8.10 10.96
C SER A 165 -4.45 -6.63 10.60
N ILE A 166 -3.83 -5.68 11.31
CA ILE A 166 -3.97 -4.24 11.05
C ILE A 166 -3.15 -3.75 9.85
N GLN A 167 -2.20 -4.55 9.35
CA GLN A 167 -1.30 -4.16 8.25
C GLN A 167 -2.05 -3.68 6.99
N SER A 168 -3.25 -4.21 6.76
CA SER A 168 -4.24 -3.73 5.78
C SER A 168 -4.48 -2.21 5.77
N THR A 169 -4.31 -1.55 6.92
CA THR A 169 -4.44 -0.08 7.11
C THR A 169 -3.22 0.71 6.60
N ASN A 170 -2.11 0.04 6.27
CA ASN A 170 -0.90 0.61 5.66
C ASN A 170 -0.28 1.80 6.43
N VAL A 171 -0.27 1.75 7.77
CA VAL A 171 0.27 2.80 8.64
C VAL A 171 1.80 2.69 8.73
N GLN A 172 2.51 3.79 8.47
CA GLN A 172 3.98 3.83 8.43
C GLN A 172 4.66 3.27 9.69
N ALA A 173 4.20 3.66 10.89
CA ALA A 173 4.77 3.17 12.15
C ALA A 173 4.53 1.67 12.38
N VAL A 174 3.40 1.12 11.90
CA VAL A 174 3.10 -0.32 11.97
C VAL A 174 4.00 -1.09 11.01
N ASN A 175 4.09 -0.65 9.75
CA ASN A 175 4.95 -1.27 8.75
C ASN A 175 6.43 -1.25 9.18
N GLU A 176 6.92 -0.13 9.73
CA GLU A 176 8.29 -0.01 10.23
C GLU A 176 8.56 -0.96 11.41
N ALA A 177 7.69 -0.98 12.43
CA ALA A 177 7.85 -1.86 13.58
C ALA A 177 7.77 -3.34 13.19
N LEU A 178 6.81 -3.71 12.34
CA LEU A 178 6.62 -5.08 11.88
C LEU A 178 7.79 -5.55 10.99
N ASN A 179 8.36 -4.67 10.16
CA ASN A 179 9.56 -4.99 9.37
C ASN A 179 10.79 -5.19 10.25
N ARG A 180 10.97 -4.41 11.33
CA ARG A 180 12.03 -4.67 12.34
C ARG A 180 11.83 -6.02 13.03
N MET A 181 10.60 -6.36 13.42
CA MET A 181 10.27 -7.65 14.04
C MET A 181 10.55 -8.84 13.11
N TYR A 182 10.29 -8.72 11.80
CA TYR A 182 10.67 -9.77 10.84
C TYR A 182 12.19 -9.93 10.68
N ILE A 183 12.99 -8.87 10.89
CA ILE A 183 14.45 -8.94 10.93
C ILE A 183 14.91 -9.67 12.21
N GLU A 184 14.39 -9.27 13.38
CA GLU A 184 14.67 -9.93 14.67
C GLU A 184 14.32 -11.44 14.65
N ASP A 185 13.20 -11.81 14.03
CA ASP A 185 12.71 -13.19 13.94
C ASP A 185 13.39 -14.04 12.85
N GLY A 186 14.15 -13.42 11.94
CA GLY A 186 14.73 -14.11 10.77
C GLY A 186 13.76 -14.43 9.62
N ASP A 187 12.53 -13.89 9.64
CA ASP A 187 11.44 -14.23 8.71
C ASP A 187 11.48 -13.40 7.42
N TYR A 188 12.39 -13.79 6.52
CA TYR A 188 12.58 -13.15 5.21
C TYR A 188 11.37 -13.27 4.27
N ASP A 189 10.57 -14.35 4.37
CA ASP A 189 9.41 -14.60 3.50
C ASP A 189 8.24 -13.68 3.86
N SER A 190 7.95 -13.50 5.15
CA SER A 190 6.93 -12.56 5.61
C SER A 190 7.38 -11.10 5.42
N LEU A 191 8.67 -10.78 5.62
CA LEU A 191 9.22 -9.47 5.31
C LEU A 191 9.05 -9.12 3.82
N ARG A 192 9.30 -10.06 2.91
CA ARG A 192 9.10 -9.83 1.48
C ARG A 192 7.64 -9.58 1.12
N ARG A 193 6.71 -10.39 1.64
CA ARG A 193 5.26 -10.21 1.43
C ARG A 193 4.78 -8.86 2.00
N SER A 194 5.30 -8.46 3.15
CA SER A 194 5.07 -7.15 3.78
C SER A 194 5.49 -6.01 2.83
N ILE A 195 6.73 -6.02 2.36
CA ILE A 195 7.30 -5.01 1.45
C ILE A 195 6.57 -4.95 0.10
N ASP A 196 6.05 -6.08 -0.38
CA ASP A 196 5.35 -6.15 -1.66
C ASP A 196 3.91 -5.64 -1.60
N ALA A 197 3.17 -5.93 -0.53
CA ALA A 197 1.82 -5.44 -0.33
C ALA A 197 1.75 -3.99 0.18
N PHE A 198 2.71 -3.53 1.00
CA PHE A 198 2.61 -2.28 1.76
C PHE A 198 3.80 -1.36 1.51
N THR A 199 3.54 -0.19 0.92
CA THR A 199 4.57 0.74 0.41
C THR A 199 4.94 1.90 1.34
N LEU A 200 4.11 2.18 2.35
CA LEU A 200 4.33 3.26 3.32
C LEU A 200 5.29 2.81 4.43
N PHE A 201 6.60 2.89 4.17
CA PHE A 201 7.67 2.74 5.16
C PHE A 201 8.97 3.39 4.68
N GLU A 202 9.94 3.56 5.58
CA GLU A 202 11.26 4.16 5.29
C GLU A 202 12.18 3.20 4.50
N GLN A 203 11.89 3.02 3.21
CA GLN A 203 12.56 2.08 2.31
C GLN A 203 14.08 2.19 2.32
N ILE A 204 14.63 3.42 2.28
CA ILE A 204 16.09 3.64 2.21
C ILE A 204 16.77 3.29 3.54
N THR A 205 16.13 3.61 4.67
CA THR A 205 16.67 3.33 6.00
C THR A 205 16.67 1.84 6.28
N LEU A 206 15.56 1.15 5.99
CA LEU A 206 15.45 -0.30 6.12
C LEU A 206 16.46 -1.03 5.22
N ALA A 207 16.63 -0.60 3.98
CA ALA A 207 17.59 -1.23 3.06
C ALA A 207 19.06 -1.09 3.53
N ARG A 208 19.43 0.02 4.17
CA ARG A 208 20.77 0.21 4.77
C ARG A 208 20.99 -0.65 6.02
N GLU A 209 19.96 -0.80 6.86
CA GLU A 209 19.99 -1.71 8.01
C GLU A 209 20.17 -3.18 7.55
N LEU A 210 19.45 -3.56 6.50
CA LEU A 210 19.55 -4.88 5.85
C LEU A 210 20.87 -5.14 5.10
N GLU A 211 21.63 -4.11 4.68
CA GLU A 211 22.92 -4.29 3.98
C GLU A 211 23.98 -4.93 4.90
N HIS A 212 23.91 -4.65 6.21
CA HIS A 212 24.87 -5.13 7.20
C HIS A 212 24.46 -6.43 7.89
N HIS A 213 23.32 -7.01 7.52
CA HIS A 213 22.79 -8.21 8.19
C HIS A 213 23.53 -9.49 7.78
N GLU A 214 23.70 -10.43 8.72
CA GLU A 214 24.52 -11.64 8.51
C GLU A 214 23.92 -12.61 7.46
N CYS A 215 22.59 -12.70 7.38
CA CYS A 215 21.90 -13.60 6.45
C CYS A 215 21.80 -13.01 5.03
N LEU A 216 22.27 -13.76 4.03
CA LEU A 216 22.32 -13.32 2.63
C LEU A 216 20.95 -12.95 2.04
N GLU A 217 19.85 -13.65 2.41
CA GLU A 217 18.51 -13.32 1.90
C GLU A 217 18.00 -11.96 2.41
N PHE A 218 18.44 -11.47 3.58
CA PHE A 218 18.12 -10.10 4.01
C PHE A 218 18.88 -9.05 3.20
N ARG A 219 20.15 -9.30 2.86
CA ARG A 219 20.94 -8.47 1.94
C ARG A 219 20.37 -8.49 0.51
N ARG A 220 19.79 -9.62 0.09
CA ARG A 220 19.01 -9.74 -1.14
C ARG A 220 17.74 -8.89 -1.10
N ILE A 221 17.00 -8.90 0.01
CA ILE A 221 15.83 -8.01 0.22
C ILE A 221 16.26 -6.53 0.20
N SER A 222 17.42 -6.17 0.77
CA SER A 222 18.00 -4.82 0.62
C SER A 222 18.16 -4.41 -0.85
N SER A 223 18.83 -5.23 -1.66
CA SER A 223 19.00 -5.01 -3.10
C SER A 223 17.65 -4.89 -3.83
N TYR A 224 16.65 -5.70 -3.45
CA TYR A 224 15.29 -5.62 -3.97
C TYR A 224 14.56 -4.31 -3.60
N ILE A 225 14.71 -3.80 -2.37
CA ILE A 225 14.15 -2.50 -1.96
C ILE A 225 14.82 -1.36 -2.75
N PHE A 226 16.16 -1.37 -2.88
CA PHE A 226 16.87 -0.38 -3.70
C PHE A 226 16.44 -0.43 -5.17
N ARG A 227 16.18 -1.62 -5.72
CA ARG A 227 15.62 -1.83 -7.07
C ARG A 227 14.21 -1.22 -7.20
N LYS A 228 13.33 -1.45 -6.22
CA LYS A 228 11.97 -0.89 -6.15
C LYS A 228 11.97 0.65 -6.07
N ASN A 229 12.99 1.23 -5.43
CA ASN A 229 13.20 2.67 -5.27
C ASN A 229 14.12 3.30 -6.35
N GLN A 230 14.29 2.64 -7.51
CA GLN A 230 15.07 3.13 -8.66
C GLN A 230 16.56 3.46 -8.37
N ARG A 231 17.13 2.92 -7.28
CA ARG A 231 18.52 3.16 -6.86
C ARG A 231 19.45 2.08 -7.41
N TRP A 232 19.56 2.05 -8.73
CA TRP A 232 20.26 1.00 -9.48
C TRP A 232 21.71 0.79 -9.03
N ASN A 233 22.48 1.87 -8.83
CA ASN A 233 23.88 1.80 -8.42
C ASN A 233 24.06 1.23 -6.99
N GLU A 234 23.23 1.63 -6.03
CA GLU A 234 23.28 1.11 -4.65
C GLU A 234 22.92 -0.39 -4.65
N SER A 235 21.82 -0.77 -5.31
CA SER A 235 21.39 -2.17 -5.48
C SER A 235 22.46 -3.05 -6.13
N ILE A 236 23.04 -2.63 -7.27
CA ILE A 236 24.07 -3.39 -7.98
C ILE A 236 25.36 -3.47 -7.16
N SER A 237 25.71 -2.43 -6.39
CA SER A 237 26.89 -2.50 -5.51
C SER A 237 26.76 -3.59 -4.44
N ILE A 238 25.56 -3.77 -3.87
CA ILE A 238 25.27 -4.85 -2.91
C ILE A 238 25.29 -6.20 -3.63
N SER A 239 24.61 -6.35 -4.78
CA SER A 239 24.63 -7.60 -5.54
C SER A 239 26.05 -8.00 -6.05
N LYS A 240 26.94 -7.01 -6.30
CA LYS A 240 28.37 -7.23 -6.62
C LYS A 240 29.18 -7.71 -5.39
N LYS A 241 28.81 -7.30 -4.17
CA LYS A 241 29.40 -7.78 -2.89
C LYS A 241 28.93 -9.18 -2.50
N ASP A 242 27.65 -9.47 -2.71
CA ASP A 242 26.97 -10.73 -2.33
C ASP A 242 27.07 -11.85 -3.37
N GLU A 243 27.67 -11.57 -4.53
CA GLU A 243 27.76 -12.51 -5.66
C GLU A 243 26.39 -12.96 -6.23
N PHE A 244 25.31 -12.21 -5.93
CA PHE A 244 23.96 -12.41 -6.47
C PHE A 244 23.82 -11.93 -7.92
N TYR A 245 24.53 -12.58 -8.84
CA TYR A 245 24.69 -12.14 -10.22
C TYR A 245 23.39 -12.15 -11.04
N ARG A 246 22.46 -13.08 -10.77
CA ARG A 246 21.12 -13.08 -11.43
C ARG A 246 20.36 -11.79 -11.10
N ASP A 247 20.20 -11.49 -9.81
CA ASP A 247 19.42 -10.35 -9.34
C ASP A 247 20.08 -9.02 -9.79
N ALA A 248 21.42 -8.98 -9.89
CA ALA A 248 22.16 -7.87 -10.49
C ALA A 248 21.80 -7.66 -11.98
N ILE A 249 21.73 -8.73 -12.77
CA ILE A 249 21.38 -8.69 -14.20
C ILE A 249 19.93 -8.23 -14.40
N GLU A 250 18.98 -8.76 -13.62
CA GLU A 250 17.59 -8.28 -13.64
C GLU A 250 17.49 -6.79 -13.28
N THR A 251 18.33 -6.32 -12.35
CA THR A 251 18.38 -4.91 -11.92
C THR A 251 18.94 -4.01 -13.03
N ALA A 252 20.01 -4.42 -13.71
CA ALA A 252 20.55 -3.69 -14.84
C ALA A 252 19.55 -3.56 -16.00
N ALA A 253 18.83 -4.63 -16.35
CA ALA A 253 17.78 -4.60 -17.37
C ALA A 253 16.60 -3.68 -16.98
N GLN A 254 16.21 -3.65 -15.69
CA GLN A 254 15.17 -2.75 -15.19
C GLN A 254 15.61 -1.27 -15.17
N SER A 255 16.90 -0.99 -15.02
CA SER A 255 17.43 0.39 -14.95
C SER A 255 17.29 1.18 -16.25
N LYS A 256 17.39 0.49 -17.40
CA LYS A 256 17.48 1.06 -18.75
C LYS A 256 18.65 2.04 -18.99
N ASP A 257 19.65 2.05 -18.11
CA ASP A 257 20.90 2.80 -18.31
C ASP A 257 22.01 1.92 -18.94
N THR A 258 22.33 2.13 -20.21
CA THR A 258 23.43 1.45 -20.93
C THR A 258 24.74 1.48 -20.14
N LYS A 259 25.08 2.61 -19.51
CA LYS A 259 26.31 2.78 -18.70
C LYS A 259 26.38 1.81 -17.52
N ILE A 260 25.24 1.52 -16.89
CA ILE A 260 25.15 0.62 -15.73
C ILE A 260 25.28 -0.84 -16.19
N ALA A 261 24.66 -1.19 -17.32
CA ALA A 261 24.82 -2.52 -17.92
C ALA A 261 26.27 -2.77 -18.39
N GLU A 262 26.93 -1.78 -19.00
CA GLU A 262 28.35 -1.85 -19.36
C GLU A 262 29.28 -2.04 -18.15
N ASP A 263 29.06 -1.32 -17.05
CA ASP A 263 29.85 -1.45 -15.80
C ASP A 263 29.64 -2.81 -15.11
N LEU A 264 28.43 -3.36 -15.19
CA LEU A 264 28.14 -4.72 -14.73
C LEU A 264 28.86 -5.78 -15.59
N ILE A 265 28.87 -5.60 -16.92
CA ILE A 265 29.55 -6.50 -17.86
C ILE A 265 31.08 -6.46 -17.68
N LYS A 266 31.68 -5.27 -17.56
CA LYS A 266 33.13 -5.12 -17.31
C LYS A 266 33.55 -5.87 -16.04
N PHE A 267 32.77 -5.74 -14.96
CA PHE A 267 32.97 -6.48 -13.72
C PHE A 267 32.85 -8.00 -13.86
N PHE A 268 31.90 -8.53 -14.64
CA PHE A 268 31.81 -9.98 -14.90
C PHE A 268 33.03 -10.51 -15.66
N LEU A 269 33.56 -9.73 -16.61
CA LEU A 269 34.74 -10.08 -17.40
C LEU A 269 36.04 -10.00 -16.60
N GLU A 270 36.15 -9.07 -15.65
CA GLU A 270 37.23 -9.01 -14.66
C GLU A 270 37.20 -10.21 -13.71
N LYS A 271 36.03 -10.58 -13.18
CA LYS A 271 35.84 -11.82 -12.38
C LYS A 271 35.89 -13.12 -13.21
N LYS A 272 35.99 -13.06 -14.54
CA LYS A 272 35.96 -14.20 -15.48
C LYS A 272 34.70 -15.08 -15.41
N LEU A 273 33.56 -14.49 -15.04
CA LEU A 273 32.28 -15.19 -14.91
C LEU A 273 31.56 -15.27 -16.27
N LEU A 274 32.04 -16.16 -17.15
CA LEU A 274 31.60 -16.26 -18.55
C LEU A 274 30.11 -16.60 -18.71
N GLU A 275 29.55 -17.42 -17.80
CA GLU A 275 28.12 -17.75 -17.78
C GLU A 275 27.25 -16.55 -17.41
N CYS A 276 27.68 -15.75 -16.42
CA CYS A 276 27.00 -14.50 -16.04
C CYS A 276 27.10 -13.44 -17.15
N PHE A 277 28.23 -13.39 -17.87
CA PHE A 277 28.40 -12.54 -19.05
C PHE A 277 27.40 -12.90 -20.17
N ALA A 278 27.26 -14.18 -20.51
CA ALA A 278 26.28 -14.63 -21.52
C ALA A 278 24.83 -14.34 -21.08
N ALA A 279 24.50 -14.55 -19.81
CA ALA A 279 23.19 -14.21 -19.26
C ALA A 279 22.93 -12.69 -19.28
N ALA A 280 23.97 -11.87 -19.01
CA ALA A 280 23.87 -10.41 -19.03
C ALA A 280 23.62 -9.85 -20.43
N THR A 281 24.35 -10.33 -21.45
CA THR A 281 24.15 -9.87 -22.84
C THR A 281 22.77 -10.28 -23.38
N TYR A 282 22.25 -11.45 -22.97
CA TYR A 282 20.89 -11.88 -23.34
C TYR A 282 19.80 -11.05 -22.66
N VAL A 283 19.87 -10.83 -21.34
CA VAL A 283 18.80 -10.15 -20.59
C VAL A 283 18.81 -8.63 -20.77
N CYS A 284 19.98 -8.03 -21.09
CA CYS A 284 20.11 -6.60 -21.37
C CYS A 284 20.20 -6.29 -22.88
N TYR A 285 19.66 -7.14 -23.76
CA TYR A 285 19.80 -7.06 -25.22
C TYR A 285 19.54 -5.66 -25.80
N ASP A 286 18.37 -5.08 -25.50
CA ASP A 286 17.92 -3.76 -25.99
C ASP A 286 18.84 -2.59 -25.58
N LEU A 287 19.74 -2.81 -24.62
CA LEU A 287 20.44 -1.77 -23.88
C LEU A 287 21.92 -1.63 -24.24
N LEU A 288 22.46 -2.59 -24.98
CA LEU A 288 23.90 -2.77 -25.15
C LEU A 288 24.33 -2.54 -26.60
N SER A 289 25.37 -1.72 -26.78
CA SER A 289 26.01 -1.52 -28.08
C SER A 289 26.80 -2.76 -28.49
N SER A 290 26.55 -3.23 -29.71
CA SER A 290 27.20 -4.45 -30.23
C SER A 290 28.72 -4.30 -30.35
N ASP A 291 29.18 -3.08 -30.65
CA ASP A 291 30.60 -2.73 -30.80
C ASP A 291 31.37 -2.91 -29.48
N VAL A 292 30.78 -2.46 -28.36
CA VAL A 292 31.40 -2.57 -27.02
C VAL A 292 31.40 -4.01 -26.53
N ILE A 293 30.34 -4.78 -26.80
CA ILE A 293 30.35 -6.22 -26.51
C ILE A 293 31.43 -6.94 -27.32
N LEU A 294 31.59 -6.61 -28.60
CA LEU A 294 32.60 -7.23 -29.46
C LEU A 294 34.03 -6.88 -29.02
N GLU A 295 34.30 -5.62 -28.68
CA GLU A 295 35.59 -5.17 -28.13
C GLU A 295 35.94 -5.92 -26.84
N LEU A 296 34.99 -5.97 -25.90
CA LEU A 296 35.17 -6.63 -24.61
C LEU A 296 35.31 -8.15 -24.75
N ALA A 297 34.48 -8.80 -25.58
CA ALA A 297 34.54 -10.24 -25.81
C ALA A 297 35.85 -10.68 -26.48
N TRP A 298 36.38 -9.85 -27.39
CA TRP A 298 37.69 -10.08 -28.00
C TRP A 298 38.83 -9.90 -26.99
N ARG A 299 38.84 -8.80 -26.21
CA ARG A 299 39.88 -8.53 -25.20
C ARG A 299 39.97 -9.59 -24.10
N HIS A 300 38.83 -10.14 -23.68
CA HIS A 300 38.77 -11.15 -22.62
C HIS A 300 38.73 -12.60 -23.15
N ASN A 301 38.88 -12.80 -24.47
CA ASN A 301 38.87 -14.10 -25.14
C ASN A 301 37.64 -14.96 -24.78
N CYS A 302 36.45 -14.34 -24.86
CA CYS A 302 35.16 -14.96 -24.56
C CYS A 302 34.12 -14.74 -25.67
N THR A 303 34.61 -14.64 -26.91
CA THR A 303 33.81 -14.53 -28.15
C THR A 303 32.67 -15.54 -28.20
N ASP A 304 32.95 -16.79 -27.83
CA ASP A 304 32.03 -17.92 -27.98
C ASP A 304 30.76 -17.75 -27.13
N PHE A 305 30.89 -17.07 -25.98
CA PHE A 305 29.78 -16.69 -25.10
C PHE A 305 29.01 -15.45 -25.59
N ALA A 306 29.65 -14.60 -26.41
CA ALA A 306 29.01 -13.45 -27.06
C ALA A 306 28.34 -13.81 -28.40
N MET A 307 28.70 -14.93 -29.04
CA MET A 307 28.17 -15.32 -30.36
C MET A 307 26.63 -15.32 -30.45
N PRO A 308 25.85 -15.83 -29.48
CA PRO A 308 24.38 -15.80 -29.56
C PRO A 308 23.81 -14.38 -29.64
N PHE A 309 24.36 -13.45 -28.85
CA PHE A 309 24.01 -12.02 -28.91
C PHE A 309 24.38 -11.41 -30.27
N LEU A 310 25.61 -11.66 -30.74
CA LEU A 310 26.11 -11.09 -32.00
C LEU A 310 25.31 -11.58 -33.21
N ILE A 311 24.93 -12.86 -33.24
CA ILE A 311 24.09 -13.43 -34.31
C ILE A 311 22.71 -12.78 -34.33
N GLN A 312 22.09 -12.56 -33.16
CA GLN A 312 20.78 -11.92 -33.08
C GLN A 312 20.84 -10.43 -33.44
N SER A 313 21.87 -9.70 -32.99
CA SER A 313 22.10 -8.31 -33.40
C SER A 313 22.32 -8.18 -34.91
N MET A 314 23.17 -9.04 -35.50
CA MET A 314 23.35 -9.07 -36.96
C MET A 314 22.05 -9.42 -37.70
N ARG A 315 21.21 -10.30 -37.16
CA ARG A 315 19.89 -10.61 -37.75
C ARG A 315 18.98 -9.38 -37.75
N ASP A 316 18.88 -8.68 -36.63
CA ASP A 316 17.99 -7.53 -36.48
C ASP A 316 18.49 -6.31 -37.26
N GLN A 317 19.80 -6.11 -37.34
CA GLN A 317 20.43 -5.14 -38.25
C GLN A 317 20.09 -5.46 -39.71
N ASN A 318 20.25 -6.70 -40.17
CA ASN A 318 19.89 -7.10 -41.54
C ASN A 318 18.38 -6.96 -41.81
N ALA A 319 17.52 -7.26 -40.84
CA ALA A 319 16.07 -7.08 -40.96
C ALA A 319 15.68 -5.59 -41.03
N ALA A 320 16.31 -4.74 -40.23
CA ALA A 320 16.13 -3.28 -40.28
C ALA A 320 16.63 -2.70 -41.61
N ILE A 321 17.80 -3.14 -42.10
CA ILE A 321 18.34 -2.75 -43.42
C ILE A 321 17.38 -3.19 -44.53
N ALA A 322 16.90 -4.43 -44.53
CA ALA A 322 15.95 -4.93 -45.53
C ALA A 322 14.62 -4.15 -45.52
N LYS A 323 14.11 -3.79 -44.33
CA LYS A 323 12.94 -2.93 -44.20
C LYS A 323 13.21 -1.53 -44.76
N LEU A 324 14.32 -0.88 -44.36
CA LEU A 324 14.69 0.44 -44.86
C LEU A 324 14.91 0.45 -46.38
N GLN A 325 15.44 -0.63 -46.95
CA GLN A 325 15.56 -0.82 -48.40
C GLN A 325 14.18 -0.90 -49.07
N ALA A 326 13.23 -1.64 -48.50
CA ALA A 326 11.86 -1.70 -49.02
C ALA A 326 11.12 -0.35 -48.89
N ASP A 327 11.25 0.33 -47.74
CA ASP A 327 10.67 1.66 -47.50
C ASP A 327 11.27 2.70 -48.48
N VAL A 328 12.59 2.67 -48.71
CA VAL A 328 13.27 3.53 -49.71
C VAL A 328 12.86 3.18 -51.14
N GLN A 329 12.66 1.90 -51.47
CA GLN A 329 12.15 1.49 -52.79
C GLN A 329 10.71 1.98 -53.02
N ALA A 330 9.84 1.89 -52.01
CA ALA A 330 8.48 2.42 -52.06
C ALA A 330 8.46 3.95 -52.19
N LEU A 331 9.34 4.66 -51.47
CA LEU A 331 9.54 6.10 -51.67
C LEU A 331 10.11 6.42 -53.06
N SER A 332 11.03 5.62 -53.61
CA SER A 332 11.53 5.87 -54.97
C SER A 332 10.45 5.66 -56.03
N GLY A 333 9.63 4.61 -55.91
CA GLY A 333 8.52 4.34 -56.81
C GLY A 333 7.47 5.46 -56.77
N THR A 334 7.05 5.89 -55.58
CA THR A 334 6.10 7.01 -55.44
C THR A 334 6.71 8.37 -55.85
N VAL A 335 8.04 8.53 -55.77
CA VAL A 335 8.76 9.68 -56.36
C VAL A 335 8.81 9.60 -57.89
N GLU A 336 8.87 8.43 -58.50
CA GLU A 336 8.76 8.28 -59.96
C GLU A 336 7.30 8.41 -60.46
N GLU A 337 6.31 7.93 -59.71
CA GLU A 337 4.89 8.19 -59.98
C GLU A 337 4.57 9.69 -59.87
N THR A 338 5.04 10.40 -58.84
CA THR A 338 4.83 11.85 -58.73
C THR A 338 5.62 12.65 -59.77
N LYS A 339 6.82 12.22 -60.18
CA LYS A 339 7.55 12.82 -61.32
C LYS A 339 6.85 12.58 -62.66
N THR A 340 6.33 11.37 -62.91
CA THR A 340 5.62 11.06 -64.16
C THR A 340 4.26 11.75 -64.22
N VAL A 341 3.54 11.89 -63.10
CA VAL A 341 2.33 12.72 -62.99
C VAL A 341 2.65 14.20 -63.18
N ALA A 342 3.76 14.71 -62.64
CA ALA A 342 4.19 16.10 -62.88
C ALA A 342 4.59 16.34 -64.35
N ALA A 343 5.27 15.39 -65.00
CA ALA A 343 5.59 15.46 -66.42
C ALA A 343 4.34 15.34 -67.32
N ALA A 344 3.36 14.52 -66.92
CA ALA A 344 2.05 14.43 -67.58
C ALA A 344 1.26 15.74 -67.44
N ALA A 345 1.26 16.35 -66.25
CA ALA A 345 0.61 17.65 -66.04
C ALA A 345 1.26 18.76 -66.88
N ALA A 346 2.60 18.79 -66.96
CA ALA A 346 3.35 19.75 -67.77
C ALA A 346 3.20 19.54 -69.30
N SER A 347 2.83 18.34 -69.75
CA SER A 347 2.54 18.04 -71.16
C SER A 347 1.05 18.15 -71.51
N ALA A 348 0.15 18.11 -70.53
CA ALA A 348 -1.28 18.34 -70.71
C ALA A 348 -1.66 19.84 -70.90
N SER A 349 -0.75 20.78 -70.61
CA SER A 349 -1.02 22.22 -70.63
C SER A 349 -0.63 22.93 -71.94
N VAL A 350 -0.50 22.23 -73.07
CA VAL A 350 -0.08 22.82 -74.36
C VAL A 350 -1.07 22.51 -75.50
N ALA A 351 -2.18 23.26 -75.53
CA ALA A 351 -3.00 23.47 -76.72
C ALA A 351 -3.81 24.79 -76.57
N PRO A 352 -3.38 25.91 -77.17
CA PRO A 352 -4.13 27.16 -77.10
C PRO A 352 -5.33 27.16 -78.09
N PRO A 353 -6.51 27.68 -77.71
CA PRO A 353 -7.54 28.01 -78.67
C PRO A 353 -7.08 29.20 -79.53
N ALA A 354 -7.09 29.03 -80.86
CA ALA A 354 -6.81 30.14 -81.77
C ALA A 354 -7.99 31.14 -81.79
N PHE A 355 -7.69 32.42 -81.62
CA PHE A 355 -8.60 33.53 -81.89
C PHE A 355 -7.90 34.52 -82.82
N ASP A 356 -8.62 35.05 -83.80
CA ASP A 356 -8.07 35.85 -84.90
C ASP A 356 -8.25 37.36 -84.70
N GLY A 357 -7.33 38.15 -85.27
CA GLY A 357 -7.45 39.60 -85.43
C GLY A 357 -6.62 40.49 -84.49
N GLY A 358 -5.42 40.92 -84.94
CA GLY A 358 -4.75 42.11 -84.40
C GLY A 358 -3.20 42.12 -84.41
N PHE A 359 -2.60 42.91 -85.30
CA PHE A 359 -1.22 43.44 -85.19
C PHE A 359 -1.21 44.71 -84.28
N PRO A 360 -0.06 45.22 -83.77
CA PRO A 360 1.34 44.73 -83.75
C PRO A 360 1.85 44.59 -82.27
N ASP A 361 3.11 44.70 -81.80
CA ASP A 361 4.44 45.03 -82.36
C ASP A 361 5.62 44.58 -81.43
N GLN A 362 6.86 44.76 -81.91
CA GLN A 362 8.13 45.06 -81.19
C GLN A 362 8.71 44.17 -80.04
N GLY A 363 10.00 43.83 -80.19
CA GLY A 363 10.95 43.46 -79.11
C GLY A 363 11.00 41.95 -78.77
N ALA A 364 12.08 41.16 -78.94
CA ALA A 364 13.54 41.37 -78.84
C ALA A 364 14.04 41.81 -77.43
N SER A 365 15.04 41.16 -76.79
CA SER A 365 15.79 39.94 -77.15
C SER A 365 16.74 39.45 -76.03
N PHE A 366 16.85 38.11 -75.85
CA PHE A 366 18.06 37.35 -75.46
C PHE A 366 18.65 37.46 -74.02
N ALA A 367 19.41 36.42 -73.62
CA ALA A 367 20.32 36.30 -72.46
C ALA A 367 19.76 36.36 -71.01
N GLN A 368 20.41 35.81 -69.95
CA GLN A 368 21.34 34.66 -69.82
C GLN A 368 21.60 34.34 -68.30
N SER A 369 21.79 33.05 -67.96
CA SER A 369 22.58 32.51 -66.81
C SER A 369 22.20 32.72 -65.32
N THR A 370 22.75 31.81 -64.50
CA THR A 370 23.18 31.89 -63.07
C THR A 370 22.17 31.82 -61.91
N ASP A 371 22.14 30.63 -61.30
CA ASP A 371 22.16 30.32 -59.85
C ASP A 371 23.09 31.21 -58.97
N PRO A 372 23.07 31.12 -57.60
CA PRO A 372 22.05 30.61 -56.66
C PRO A 372 21.88 31.48 -55.36
N PHE A 373 21.16 30.91 -54.37
CA PHE A 373 21.41 31.04 -52.90
C PHE A 373 20.75 32.19 -52.09
N ALA A 374 20.75 31.97 -50.75
CA ALA A 374 20.55 32.93 -49.64
C ALA A 374 19.12 33.37 -49.17
N ALA A 375 18.67 32.67 -48.10
CA ALA A 375 18.40 33.22 -46.76
C ALA A 375 17.08 33.99 -46.38
N SER A 376 16.46 33.45 -45.31
CA SER A 376 15.83 34.14 -44.14
C SER A 376 14.67 35.14 -44.32
N GLY A 377 13.53 34.87 -43.66
CA GLY A 377 12.48 35.86 -43.41
C GLY A 377 11.18 35.32 -42.77
N ALA A 378 11.08 35.37 -41.44
CA ALA A 378 9.82 35.35 -40.68
C ALA A 378 9.54 36.78 -40.15
N PRO A 379 8.37 37.17 -39.58
CA PRO A 379 7.28 36.32 -39.03
C PRO A 379 5.84 36.84 -39.32
N ALA A 380 4.85 36.40 -38.49
CA ALA A 380 3.50 36.97 -38.31
C ALA A 380 2.48 36.74 -39.46
N SER A 381 1.16 36.62 -39.25
CA SER A 381 0.34 36.45 -38.02
C SER A 381 -1.11 36.02 -38.39
N PHE A 382 -2.03 36.03 -37.41
CA PHE A 382 -3.50 35.91 -37.51
C PHE A 382 -4.16 34.51 -37.68
N ALA A 383 -5.16 34.33 -36.80
CA ALA A 383 -6.33 33.44 -36.84
C ALA A 383 -7.52 34.28 -36.28
N PRO A 384 -8.78 33.83 -36.19
CA PRO A 384 -9.42 32.58 -36.66
C PRO A 384 -10.50 32.92 -37.74
N PRO A 385 -11.64 32.22 -37.94
CA PRO A 385 -12.71 32.03 -36.93
C PRO A 385 -13.34 30.61 -36.87
N GLN A 386 -14.25 30.41 -35.91
CA GLN A 386 -15.15 29.25 -35.82
C GLN A 386 -16.31 29.33 -36.83
N GLN A 387 -17.05 28.23 -37.00
CA GLN A 387 -18.46 28.30 -37.41
C GLN A 387 -19.34 27.36 -36.58
N PHE A 388 -20.49 27.86 -36.11
CA PHE A 388 -21.60 27.06 -35.59
C PHE A 388 -22.20 26.24 -36.74
N GLY A 389 -22.88 25.10 -36.56
CA GLY A 389 -23.58 24.62 -35.36
C GLY A 389 -25.10 24.81 -35.54
N ASN A 390 -25.87 23.72 -35.50
CA ASN A 390 -27.35 23.77 -35.52
C ASN A 390 -27.93 22.54 -34.80
N ALA A 391 -29.14 22.68 -34.24
CA ALA A 391 -29.80 21.65 -33.44
C ALA A 391 -31.32 21.63 -33.71
N SER A 392 -31.97 20.47 -33.55
CA SER A 392 -33.43 20.44 -33.39
C SER A 392 -33.96 19.15 -32.74
N PHE A 393 -34.75 19.33 -31.66
CA PHE A 393 -35.94 18.59 -31.25
C PHE A 393 -36.02 17.04 -31.42
N GLY A 394 -35.86 16.32 -30.30
CA GLY A 394 -37.00 15.99 -29.41
C GLY A 394 -37.86 14.75 -29.72
N GLY A 395 -38.00 13.85 -28.73
CA GLY A 395 -39.00 12.77 -28.74
C GLY A 395 -38.71 11.60 -27.78
N GLN A 396 -39.56 11.40 -26.77
CA GLN A 396 -39.66 10.21 -25.89
C GLN A 396 -41.17 9.88 -25.74
N PRO A 397 -41.61 8.74 -25.16
CA PRO A 397 -40.86 7.54 -24.74
C PRO A 397 -41.45 6.22 -25.32
N GLY A 398 -40.85 5.06 -24.98
CA GLY A 398 -41.31 3.72 -25.38
C GLY A 398 -41.02 2.64 -24.33
N PHE A 399 -41.90 1.62 -24.24
CA PHE A 399 -41.94 0.64 -23.15
C PHE A 399 -41.00 -0.57 -23.29
N ALA A 400 -40.60 -1.08 -22.13
CA ALA A 400 -40.15 -2.43 -21.76
C ALA A 400 -40.03 -3.56 -22.82
N SER A 401 -38.92 -4.30 -22.74
CA SER A 401 -38.97 -5.78 -22.77
C SER A 401 -37.85 -6.44 -21.96
N GLN A 402 -38.24 -7.46 -21.20
CA GLN A 402 -37.42 -8.41 -20.45
C GLN A 402 -36.95 -9.53 -21.41
N GLY A 403 -35.75 -10.12 -21.23
CA GLY A 403 -35.33 -11.23 -22.12
C GLY A 403 -33.84 -11.59 -22.15
N GLY A 404 -33.20 -11.84 -21.00
CA GLY A 404 -31.82 -12.33 -20.97
C GLY A 404 -31.73 -13.84 -21.22
N PHE A 405 -31.25 -14.25 -22.39
CA PHE A 405 -31.01 -15.67 -22.74
C PHE A 405 -29.52 -16.02 -22.66
N GLN A 406 -29.18 -17.08 -21.92
CA GLN A 406 -27.85 -17.69 -21.94
C GLN A 406 -27.80 -18.84 -22.96
N PRO A 407 -26.74 -18.95 -23.80
CA PRO A 407 -26.43 -20.18 -24.51
C PRO A 407 -25.56 -21.10 -23.64
N GLN A 408 -26.14 -22.18 -23.12
CA GLN A 408 -25.39 -23.21 -22.39
C GLN A 408 -24.72 -24.17 -23.39
N PHE A 409 -23.39 -24.15 -23.46
CA PHE A 409 -22.65 -25.02 -24.39
C PHE A 409 -22.74 -26.49 -23.98
N GLN A 410 -23.25 -27.32 -24.90
CA GLN A 410 -23.25 -28.77 -24.77
C GLN A 410 -22.10 -29.34 -25.61
N GLY A 411 -21.14 -29.99 -24.96
CA GLY A 411 -20.03 -30.67 -25.62
C GLY A 411 -19.77 -31.99 -24.94
N GLY A 412 -19.98 -33.09 -25.66
CA GLY A 412 -19.70 -34.44 -25.17
C GLY A 412 -18.98 -35.24 -26.23
N PHE A 413 -17.85 -35.83 -25.84
CA PHE A 413 -17.39 -37.17 -26.19
C PHE A 413 -16.41 -37.64 -25.11
#